data_AF-A0A7G5GS43-F1
#
_entry.id   AF-A0A7G5GS43-F1
#
_cell.length_a   1.000
_cell.length_b   1.000
_cell.length_c   1.000
_cell.angle_alpha   90.00
_cell.angle_beta   90.00
_cell.angle_gamma   90.00
#
_symmetry.space_group_name_H-M   'P 1'
#
loop_
_entity.id
_entity.type
_entity.pdbx_description
1 polymer ?
#
loop_
_entity_poly.entity_id
_entity_poly.type
_entity_poly.pdbx_seq_one_letter_code
_entity_poly.pdbx_strand_id
1 'polypeptide(L)'
;MLMKHLMRLLVRVRQGREFLTDLNHTWNIWLFSFYFAGVCISDILRMKYSDFQNDRLNCTMSKNLKAGLLKVPTKALGLIDQYKTDKRKHDPIFPELKVLDDLSDTYNVQRKIAHAIKRLNTALAKIATRAGLTKPLKMHISRHTFGSISGERTPIQMLQKLYRHSNITMTIGYRSNFINKNADDALHAVLQME
;
A
#
# COMPACT_ATOMS: atom_id res chain seq x y z
N MET A 1 11.59 -8.39 -10.47
CA MET A 1 11.62 -9.85 -10.21
C MET A 1 10.98 -10.21 -8.85
N LEU A 2 11.33 -9.51 -7.76
CA LEU A 2 10.82 -9.74 -6.39
C LEU A 2 9.28 -9.78 -6.28
N MET A 3 8.56 -8.81 -6.84
CA MET A 3 7.10 -8.72 -6.65
C MET A 3 6.28 -9.75 -7.44
N LYS A 4 6.77 -10.24 -8.59
CA LYS A 4 6.16 -11.38 -9.30
C LYS A 4 6.32 -12.67 -8.49
N HIS A 5 7.48 -12.86 -7.85
CA HIS A 5 7.75 -14.00 -6.98
C HIS A 5 6.92 -13.93 -5.69
N LEU A 6 6.88 -12.74 -5.06
CA LEU A 6 6.07 -12.47 -3.86
C LEU A 6 4.57 -12.64 -4.12
N MET A 7 4.04 -12.10 -5.22
CA MET A 7 2.63 -12.29 -5.60
C MET A 7 2.32 -13.74 -5.96
N ARG A 8 3.24 -14.49 -6.60
CA ARG A 8 3.06 -15.93 -6.89
C ARG A 8 3.08 -16.81 -5.63
N LEU A 9 4.01 -16.56 -4.71
CA LEU A 9 4.09 -17.26 -3.42
C LEU A 9 2.84 -17.02 -2.57
N LEU A 10 2.28 -15.81 -2.60
CA LEU A 10 1.16 -15.43 -1.74
C LEU A 10 -0.22 -15.77 -2.33
N VAL A 11 -0.33 -15.96 -3.65
CA VAL A 11 -1.50 -16.61 -4.27
C VAL A 11 -1.64 -18.06 -3.77
N ARG A 12 -0.54 -18.76 -3.47
CA ARG A 12 -0.57 -20.12 -2.90
C ARG A 12 -1.05 -20.14 -1.44
N VAL A 13 -0.76 -19.11 -0.65
CA VAL A 13 -1.27 -18.96 0.73
C VAL A 13 -2.79 -18.73 0.78
N ARG A 14 -3.40 -18.33 -0.34
CA ARG A 14 -4.80 -17.94 -0.46
C ARG A 14 -5.77 -19.12 -0.67
N GLN A 15 -5.28 -20.34 -0.86
CA GLN A 15 -6.13 -21.53 -1.04
C GLN A 15 -6.59 -22.08 0.32
N GLY A 16 -7.65 -21.47 0.86
CA GLY A 16 -8.33 -21.91 2.08
C GLY A 16 -9.42 -20.92 2.44
N ARG A 17 -10.69 -21.25 2.13
CA ARG A 17 -11.88 -20.50 2.56
C ARG A 17 -12.15 -20.82 4.03
N GLU A 18 -11.40 -20.17 4.91
CA GLU A 18 -11.75 -20.02 6.32
C GLU A 18 -11.46 -18.57 6.71
N PHE A 19 -12.13 -18.08 7.75
CA PHE A 19 -11.97 -16.74 8.34
C PHE A 19 -10.56 -16.16 8.11
N LEU A 20 -10.48 -14.92 7.62
CA LEU A 20 -9.23 -14.19 7.37
C LEU A 20 -8.22 -14.44 8.50
N THR A 21 -7.30 -15.38 8.29
CA THR A 21 -6.21 -15.62 9.23
C THR A 21 -5.47 -14.30 9.43
N ASP A 22 -4.90 -14.07 10.61
CA ASP A 22 -4.19 -12.83 10.95
C ASP A 22 -3.17 -12.42 9.85
N LEU A 23 -2.57 -13.42 9.18
CA LEU A 23 -1.66 -13.24 8.05
C LEU A 23 -2.36 -12.80 6.75
N ASN A 24 -3.49 -13.40 6.39
CA ASN A 24 -4.26 -12.99 5.21
C ASN A 24 -4.79 -11.57 5.36
N HIS A 25 -5.32 -11.24 6.54
CA HIS A 25 -5.75 -9.87 6.86
C HIS A 25 -4.61 -8.86 6.75
N THR A 26 -3.45 -9.18 7.33
CA THR A 26 -2.24 -8.36 7.23
C THR A 26 -1.81 -8.16 5.77
N TRP A 27 -1.84 -9.22 4.97
CA TRP A 27 -1.47 -9.17 3.57
C TRP A 27 -2.44 -8.33 2.74
N ASN A 28 -3.74 -8.45 3.00
CA ASN A 28 -4.77 -7.64 2.38
C ASN A 28 -4.54 -6.14 2.63
N ILE A 29 -4.22 -5.74 3.87
CA ILE A 29 -3.90 -4.35 4.19
C ILE A 29 -2.62 -3.88 3.46
N TRP A 30 -1.59 -4.72 3.41
CA TRP A 30 -0.35 -4.39 2.69
C TRP A 30 -0.59 -4.19 1.20
N LEU A 31 -1.36 -5.09 0.56
CA LEU A 31 -1.75 -4.98 -0.84
C LEU A 31 -2.64 -3.76 -1.10
N PHE A 32 -3.55 -3.45 -0.17
CA PHE A 32 -4.37 -2.27 -0.25
C PHE A 32 -3.50 -1.01 -0.29
N SER A 33 -2.54 -0.88 0.63
CA SER A 33 -1.55 0.20 0.59
C SER A 33 -0.83 0.29 -0.76
N PHE A 34 -0.34 -0.85 -1.25
CA PHE A 34 0.34 -0.93 -2.53
C PHE A 34 -0.55 -0.48 -3.71
N TYR A 35 -1.82 -0.92 -3.77
CA TYR A 35 -2.75 -0.57 -4.86
C TYR A 35 -3.14 0.91 -4.89
N PHE A 36 -3.15 1.59 -3.74
CA PHE A 36 -3.43 3.02 -3.65
C PHE A 36 -2.16 3.88 -3.64
N ALA A 37 -1.11 3.47 -4.36
CA ALA A 37 0.14 4.22 -4.49
C ALA A 37 0.94 4.38 -3.18
N GLY A 38 0.84 3.41 -2.27
CA GLY A 38 1.58 3.40 -1.01
C GLY A 38 1.01 4.36 0.04
N VAL A 39 -0.31 4.47 0.13
CA VAL A 39 -0.97 5.25 1.21
C VAL A 39 -0.43 4.79 2.58
N CYS A 40 -0.22 5.73 3.49
CA CYS A 40 0.26 5.39 4.83
C CYS A 40 -0.76 4.49 5.53
N ILE A 41 -0.27 3.50 6.28
CA ILE A 41 -1.13 2.60 7.05
C ILE A 41 -2.10 3.34 7.98
N SER A 42 -1.69 4.45 8.58
CA SER A 42 -2.56 5.27 9.43
C SER A 42 -3.78 5.80 8.68
N ASP A 43 -3.60 6.21 7.42
CA ASP A 43 -4.70 6.72 6.59
C ASP A 43 -5.58 5.57 6.10
N ILE A 44 -4.97 4.42 5.76
CA ILE A 44 -5.71 3.20 5.36
C ILE A 44 -6.65 2.72 6.47
N LEU A 45 -6.18 2.68 7.72
CA LEU A 45 -7.01 2.24 8.84
C LEU A 45 -8.15 3.21 9.15
N ARG A 46 -8.04 4.47 8.72
CA ARG A 46 -9.08 5.51 8.85
C ARG A 46 -10.04 5.57 7.65
N MET A 47 -9.70 4.91 6.55
CA MET A 47 -10.44 4.99 5.30
C MET A 47 -11.81 4.33 5.43
N LYS A 48 -12.83 5.01 4.91
CA LYS A 48 -14.23 4.63 5.01
C LYS A 48 -14.79 4.15 3.67
N TYR A 49 -15.90 3.41 3.71
CA TYR A 49 -16.62 3.07 2.48
C TYR A 49 -17.17 4.33 1.80
N SER A 50 -17.58 5.34 2.58
CA SER A 50 -18.01 6.65 2.07
C SER A 50 -16.97 7.38 1.22
N ASP A 51 -15.69 7.05 1.36
CA ASP A 51 -14.60 7.66 0.58
C ASP A 51 -14.58 7.14 -0.87
N PHE A 52 -15.33 6.08 -1.19
CA PHE A 52 -15.43 5.47 -2.51
C PHE A 52 -16.73 5.88 -3.20
N GLN A 53 -16.62 6.65 -4.28
CA GLN A 53 -17.76 7.14 -5.06
C GLN A 53 -17.47 7.02 -6.56
N ASN A 54 -18.41 6.48 -7.33
CA ASN A 54 -18.33 6.37 -8.80
C ASN A 54 -17.01 5.74 -9.30
N ASP A 55 -16.60 4.60 -8.72
CA ASP A 55 -15.32 3.92 -9.00
C ASP A 55 -14.06 4.74 -8.70
N ARG A 56 -14.18 5.77 -7.86
CA ARG A 56 -13.07 6.66 -7.47
C ARG A 56 -12.96 6.76 -5.96
N LEU A 57 -11.74 6.70 -5.46
CA LEU A 57 -11.40 6.98 -4.08
C LEU A 57 -11.15 8.48 -3.93
N ASN A 58 -11.98 9.16 -3.16
CA ASN A 58 -11.78 10.53 -2.71
C ASN A 58 -10.98 10.53 -1.40
N CYS A 59 -9.65 10.49 -1.50
CA CYS A 59 -8.82 10.45 -0.30
C CYS A 59 -8.34 11.85 0.08
N THR A 60 -8.70 12.32 1.27
CA THR A 60 -8.05 13.44 1.97
C THR A 60 -6.97 12.89 2.90
N MET A 61 -5.71 12.94 2.49
CA MET A 61 -4.58 12.44 3.30
C MET A 61 -4.31 13.40 4.46
N SER A 62 -4.14 12.87 5.68
CA SER A 62 -4.02 13.70 6.90
C SER A 62 -2.78 14.61 6.91
N LYS A 63 -1.73 14.25 6.15
CA LYS A 63 -0.45 14.99 6.11
C LYS A 63 -0.22 15.82 4.85
N ASN A 64 -1.01 15.61 3.79
CA ASN A 64 -0.77 16.27 2.49
C ASN A 64 -1.94 17.10 1.96
N LEU A 65 -3.09 17.18 2.66
CA LEU A 65 -4.25 18.06 2.40
C LEU A 65 -4.81 18.11 0.96
N LYS A 66 -4.20 17.43 0.00
CA LYS A 66 -4.60 17.37 -1.39
C LYS A 66 -5.59 16.24 -1.56
N ALA A 67 -6.86 16.61 -1.59
CA ALA A 67 -7.93 15.77 -2.13
C ALA A 67 -7.54 15.33 -3.55
N GLY A 68 -7.63 14.04 -3.82
CA GLY A 68 -7.32 13.49 -5.13
C GLY A 68 -8.19 12.29 -5.40
N LEU A 69 -8.92 12.34 -6.51
CA LEU A 69 -9.73 11.22 -6.98
C LEU A 69 -8.84 10.20 -7.71
N LEU A 70 -8.55 9.08 -7.07
CA LEU A 70 -7.87 7.95 -7.71
C LEU A 70 -8.90 6.95 -8.24
N LYS A 71 -8.75 6.48 -9.48
CA LYS A 71 -9.55 5.35 -9.97
C LYS A 71 -9.25 4.12 -9.11
N VAL A 72 -10.29 3.43 -8.66
CA VAL A 72 -10.15 2.26 -7.80
C VAL A 72 -9.70 1.07 -8.66
N PRO A 73 -8.56 0.42 -8.36
CA PRO A 73 -8.16 -0.77 -9.09
C PRO A 73 -9.14 -1.92 -8.85
N THR A 74 -9.50 -2.70 -9.89
CA THR A 74 -10.39 -3.86 -9.75
C THR A 74 -9.91 -4.86 -8.69
N LYS A 75 -8.59 -5.03 -8.55
CA LYS A 75 -7.99 -5.87 -7.51
C LYS A 75 -8.24 -5.33 -6.09
N ALA A 76 -8.32 -4.02 -5.92
CA ALA A 76 -8.66 -3.39 -4.64
C ALA A 76 -10.15 -3.55 -4.32
N LEU A 77 -11.04 -3.47 -5.32
CA LEU A 77 -12.48 -3.74 -5.12
C LEU A 77 -12.71 -5.14 -4.53
N GLY A 78 -12.08 -6.16 -5.12
CA GLY A 78 -12.18 -7.54 -4.59
C GLY A 78 -11.56 -7.73 -3.20
N LEU A 79 -10.70 -6.82 -2.74
CA LEU A 79 -10.22 -6.79 -1.35
C LEU A 79 -11.25 -6.13 -0.44
N ILE A 80 -11.78 -4.96 -0.84
CA ILE A 80 -12.79 -4.21 -0.09
C ILE A 80 -14.02 -5.07 0.17
N ASP A 81 -14.45 -5.83 -0.84
CA ASP A 81 -15.63 -6.70 -0.76
C ASP A 81 -15.51 -7.77 0.33
N GLN A 82 -14.29 -8.27 0.60
CA GLN A 82 -14.03 -9.25 1.68
C GLN A 82 -14.27 -8.69 3.08
N TYR A 83 -14.30 -7.37 3.23
CA TYR A 83 -14.50 -6.69 4.52
C TYR A 83 -15.89 -6.08 4.66
N LYS A 84 -16.78 -6.27 3.67
CA LYS A 84 -18.16 -5.81 3.77
C LYS A 84 -18.87 -6.64 4.84
N THR A 85 -19.40 -5.94 5.83
CA THR A 85 -20.18 -6.52 6.93
C THR A 85 -21.48 -5.73 7.06
N ASP A 86 -22.58 -6.40 7.43
CA ASP A 86 -23.89 -5.75 7.59
C ASP A 86 -23.89 -4.69 8.70
N LYS A 87 -23.04 -4.86 9.72
CA LYS A 87 -22.86 -3.89 10.81
C LYS A 87 -21.66 -2.98 10.52
N ARG A 88 -21.93 -1.75 10.08
CA ARG A 88 -20.90 -0.73 9.77
C ARG A 88 -20.76 0.32 10.88
N LYS A 89 -20.23 -0.10 12.04
CA LYS A 89 -19.93 0.84 13.13
C LYS A 89 -18.85 1.84 12.67
N HIS A 90 -19.23 3.13 12.58
CA HIS A 90 -18.43 4.27 12.08
C HIS A 90 -17.90 4.21 10.63
N ASP A 91 -18.29 3.18 9.87
CA ASP A 91 -17.98 2.97 8.45
C ASP A 91 -16.49 2.81 7.98
N PRO A 92 -15.47 2.48 8.81
CA PRO A 92 -14.15 2.18 8.29
C PRO A 92 -14.14 0.83 7.53
N ILE A 93 -13.31 0.72 6.49
CA ILE A 93 -13.16 -0.52 5.72
C ILE A 93 -12.61 -1.63 6.60
N PHE A 94 -11.49 -1.35 7.27
CA PHE A 94 -10.78 -2.31 8.10
C PHE A 94 -11.28 -2.29 9.56
N PRO A 95 -11.23 -3.45 10.26
CA PRO A 95 -11.84 -3.62 11.57
C PRO A 95 -11.13 -2.90 12.73
N GLU A 96 -9.89 -2.47 12.55
CA GLU A 96 -9.01 -1.95 13.62
C GLU A 96 -9.65 -0.86 14.48
N LEU A 97 -10.42 0.04 13.86
CA LEU A 97 -11.04 1.19 14.52
C LEU A 97 -12.52 0.96 14.87
N LYS A 98 -13.14 -0.12 14.38
CA LYS A 98 -14.57 -0.43 14.65
C LYS A 98 -14.84 -0.71 16.13
N VAL A 99 -13.80 -1.06 16.90
CA VAL A 99 -13.91 -1.33 18.34
C VAL A 99 -14.03 -0.06 19.19
N LEU A 100 -13.71 1.11 18.64
CA LEU A 100 -13.85 2.38 19.34
C LEU A 100 -15.31 2.84 19.25
N ASP A 101 -15.84 3.40 20.33
CA ASP A 101 -17.17 4.01 20.37
C ASP A 101 -17.19 5.44 19.84
N ASP A 102 -16.05 6.12 19.93
CA ASP A 102 -15.86 7.46 19.41
C ASP A 102 -14.56 7.55 18.61
N LEU A 103 -14.68 7.99 17.35
CA LEU A 103 -13.53 8.26 16.47
C LEU A 103 -13.04 9.71 16.54
N SER A 104 -13.75 10.58 17.28
CA SER A 104 -13.35 11.96 17.55
C SER A 104 -12.25 12.04 18.60
N ASP A 105 -12.16 11.06 19.50
CA ASP A 105 -11.05 10.88 20.43
C ASP A 105 -9.75 10.52 19.70
N THR A 106 -9.03 11.56 19.31
CA THR A 106 -7.78 11.45 18.56
C THR A 106 -6.70 10.65 19.31
N TYR A 107 -6.67 10.70 20.64
CA TYR A 107 -5.67 10.00 21.44
C TYR A 107 -5.91 8.48 21.38
N ASN A 108 -7.14 8.05 21.65
CA ASN A 108 -7.50 6.64 21.59
C ASN A 108 -7.39 6.07 20.18
N VAL A 109 -7.76 6.83 19.16
CA VAL A 109 -7.59 6.43 17.76
C VAL A 109 -6.11 6.26 17.42
N GLN A 110 -5.24 7.23 17.77
CA GLN A 110 -3.81 7.13 17.49
C GLN A 110 -3.17 5.94 18.21
N ARG A 111 -3.51 5.72 19.48
CA ARG A 111 -3.06 4.56 20.26
C ARG A 111 -3.47 3.25 19.58
N LYS A 112 -4.73 3.14 19.14
CA LYS A 112 -5.23 1.93 18.47
C LYS A 112 -4.52 1.67 17.14
N ILE A 113 -4.27 2.72 16.35
CA ILE A 113 -3.50 2.64 15.11
C ILE A 113 -2.07 2.15 15.40
N ALA A 114 -1.40 2.69 16.42
CA ALA A 114 -0.04 2.26 16.78
C ALA A 114 0.02 0.76 17.16
N HIS A 115 -0.94 0.28 17.96
CA HIS A 115 -1.06 -1.15 18.28
C HIS A 115 -1.32 -2.00 17.05
N ALA A 116 -2.22 -1.58 16.16
CA ALA A 116 -2.49 -2.29 14.91
C ALA A 116 -1.23 -2.38 14.04
N ILE A 117 -0.48 -1.30 13.88
CA ILE A 117 0.77 -1.29 13.12
C ILE A 117 1.79 -2.28 13.69
N LYS A 118 1.92 -2.36 15.02
CA LYS A 118 2.82 -3.33 15.67
C LYS A 118 2.41 -4.77 15.38
N ARG A 119 1.12 -5.09 15.50
CA ARG A 119 0.56 -6.41 15.18
C ARG A 119 0.79 -6.78 13.72
N LEU A 120 0.44 -5.88 12.81
CA LEU A 120 0.57 -6.05 11.37
C LEU A 120 2.04 -6.26 10.95
N ASN A 121 2.98 -5.49 11.49
CA ASN A 121 4.41 -5.68 11.20
C ASN A 121 4.93 -7.03 11.73
N THR A 122 4.42 -7.51 12.86
CA THR A 122 4.77 -8.84 13.40
C THR A 122 4.27 -9.94 12.47
N ALA A 123 3.06 -9.83 11.97
CA ALA A 123 2.49 -10.74 10.98
C ALA A 123 3.23 -10.68 9.63
N LEU A 124 3.64 -9.48 9.17
CA LEU A 124 4.44 -9.32 7.95
C LEU A 124 5.81 -9.99 8.07
N ALA A 125 6.44 -9.98 9.25
CA ALA A 125 7.68 -10.72 9.47
C ALA A 125 7.48 -12.23 9.25
N LYS A 126 6.38 -12.80 9.78
CA LYS A 126 6.02 -14.21 9.54
C LYS A 126 5.77 -14.49 8.07
N ILE A 127 5.08 -13.59 7.36
CA ILE A 127 4.86 -13.69 5.91
C ILE A 127 6.19 -13.68 5.16
N ALA A 128 7.12 -12.79 5.54
CA ALA A 128 8.44 -12.69 4.93
C ALA A 128 9.25 -13.98 5.09
N THR A 129 9.27 -14.55 6.30
CA THR A 129 9.94 -15.84 6.58
C THR A 129 9.33 -16.97 5.74
N ARG A 130 8.00 -17.08 5.69
CA ARG A 130 7.31 -18.11 4.89
C ARG A 130 7.55 -17.94 3.38
N ALA A 131 7.79 -16.72 2.94
CA ALA A 131 8.10 -16.41 1.55
C ALA A 131 9.61 -16.51 1.23
N GLY A 132 10.45 -16.94 2.17
CA GLY A 132 11.90 -17.06 1.96
C GLY A 132 12.62 -15.73 1.75
N LEU A 133 12.08 -14.63 2.28
CA LEU A 133 12.69 -13.31 2.13
C LEU A 133 13.81 -13.10 3.14
N THR A 134 14.96 -12.67 2.64
CA THR A 134 16.12 -12.29 3.47
C THR A 134 15.94 -10.94 4.15
N LYS A 135 15.14 -10.04 3.56
CA LYS A 135 14.84 -8.71 4.09
C LYS A 135 13.49 -8.68 4.81
N PRO A 136 13.37 -7.96 5.93
CA PRO A 136 12.12 -7.87 6.67
C PRO A 136 11.05 -7.11 5.87
N LEU A 137 9.84 -7.66 5.86
CA LEU A 137 8.67 -6.99 5.29
C LEU A 137 7.98 -6.15 6.37
N LYS A 138 7.75 -4.87 6.08
CA LYS A 138 7.04 -3.92 6.96
C LYS A 138 6.00 -3.14 6.16
N MET A 139 5.05 -2.51 6.83
CA MET A 139 3.97 -1.78 6.16
C MET A 139 4.48 -0.67 5.23
N HIS A 140 5.49 0.10 5.62
CA HIS A 140 6.05 1.17 4.78
C HIS A 140 6.76 0.64 3.50
N ILE A 141 7.15 -0.63 3.47
CA ILE A 141 7.80 -1.24 2.29
C ILE A 141 6.84 -1.31 1.11
N SER A 142 5.52 -1.34 1.34
CA SER A 142 4.51 -1.24 0.27
C SER A 142 4.70 0.02 -0.59
N ARG A 143 4.93 1.19 0.04
CA ARG A 143 5.17 2.47 -0.63
C ARG A 143 6.47 2.45 -1.43
N HIS A 144 7.56 1.97 -0.84
CA HIS A 144 8.83 1.84 -1.56
C HIS A 144 8.69 0.90 -2.76
N THR A 145 7.99 -0.23 -2.58
CA THR A 145 7.76 -1.21 -3.64
C THR A 145 6.94 -0.61 -4.78
N PHE A 146 5.88 0.13 -4.47
CA PHE A 146 5.10 0.86 -5.48
C PHE A 146 5.99 1.85 -6.26
N GLY A 147 6.89 2.55 -5.58
CA GLY A 147 7.76 3.56 -6.19
C GLY A 147 8.83 3.01 -7.06
N SER A 148 9.49 1.94 -6.63
CA SER A 148 10.46 1.26 -7.47
C SER A 148 9.81 0.73 -8.74
N ILE A 149 8.65 0.07 -8.63
CA ILE A 149 7.97 -0.52 -9.79
C ILE A 149 7.41 0.53 -10.73
N SER A 150 6.82 1.59 -10.18
CA SER A 150 6.24 2.65 -10.98
C SER A 150 7.34 3.54 -11.57
N GLY A 151 8.46 3.72 -10.86
CA GLY A 151 9.70 4.38 -11.31
C GLY A 151 10.28 3.79 -12.58
N GLU A 152 10.21 2.46 -12.73
CA GLU A 152 10.64 1.75 -13.94
C GLU A 152 9.70 1.93 -15.14
N ARG A 153 8.41 2.23 -14.89
CA ARG A 153 7.34 2.07 -15.90
C ARG A 153 6.58 3.34 -16.23
N THR A 154 6.79 4.40 -15.45
CA THR A 154 5.95 5.60 -15.46
C THR A 154 6.84 6.84 -15.45
N PRO A 155 6.57 7.83 -16.32
CA PRO A 155 7.27 9.11 -16.29
C PRO A 155 7.22 9.77 -14.90
N ILE A 156 8.31 10.41 -14.48
CA ILE A 156 8.45 10.96 -13.13
C ILE A 156 7.36 11.98 -12.76
N GLN A 157 6.87 12.75 -13.74
CA GLN A 157 5.78 13.69 -13.55
C GLN A 157 4.45 13.00 -13.22
N MET A 158 4.20 11.82 -13.82
CA MET A 158 3.02 11.00 -13.52
C MET A 158 3.16 10.31 -12.15
N LEU A 159 4.37 9.92 -11.76
CA LEU A 159 4.65 9.43 -10.41
C LEU A 159 4.41 10.49 -9.34
N GLN A 160 4.88 11.72 -9.57
CA GLN A 160 4.65 12.83 -8.65
C GLN A 160 3.14 13.04 -8.43
N LYS A 161 2.32 12.97 -9.49
CA LYS A 161 0.86 13.04 -9.39
C LYS A 161 0.26 11.88 -8.59
N LEU A 162 0.72 10.64 -8.82
CA LEU A 162 0.27 9.45 -8.07
C LEU A 162 0.62 9.54 -6.57
N TYR A 163 1.82 10.01 -6.26
CA TYR A 163 2.29 10.22 -4.89
C TYR A 163 1.73 11.47 -4.23
N ARG A 164 1.16 12.37 -5.01
CA ARG A 164 0.64 13.67 -4.55
C ARG A 164 1.73 14.52 -3.87
N HIS A 165 2.99 14.35 -4.27
CA HIS A 165 4.09 15.16 -3.77
C HIS A 165 4.02 16.56 -4.37
N SER A 166 4.07 17.58 -3.52
CA SER A 166 4.19 18.98 -3.93
C SER A 166 5.53 19.28 -4.60
N ASN A 167 6.59 18.58 -4.20
CA ASN A 167 7.94 18.77 -4.72
C ASN A 167 8.42 17.53 -5.49
N ILE A 168 8.94 17.74 -6.71
CA ILE A 168 9.51 16.68 -7.55
C ILE A 168 10.72 15.99 -6.90
N THR A 169 11.51 16.70 -6.08
CA THR A 169 12.69 16.16 -5.37
C THR A 169 12.32 15.03 -4.42
N MET A 170 11.14 15.10 -3.78
CA MET A 170 10.62 14.00 -2.95
C MET A 170 10.35 12.74 -3.79
N THR A 171 10.06 12.89 -5.08
CA THR A 171 9.83 11.80 -6.03
C THR A 171 11.14 11.29 -6.63
N ILE A 172 12.13 12.16 -6.84
CA ILE A 172 13.48 11.81 -7.32
C ILE A 172 14.18 10.84 -6.37
N GLY A 173 14.00 10.99 -5.05
CA GLY A 173 14.53 10.04 -4.05
C GLY A 173 14.01 8.60 -4.21
N TYR A 174 12.85 8.38 -4.86
CA TYR A 174 12.36 7.04 -5.18
C TYR A 174 12.97 6.47 -6.47
N ARG A 175 13.62 7.32 -7.28
CA ARG A 175 14.27 6.98 -8.56
C ARG A 175 15.80 6.95 -8.47
N SER A 176 16.41 7.42 -7.38
CA SER A 176 17.88 7.50 -7.25
C SER A 176 18.58 6.15 -7.46
N ASN A 177 17.97 5.06 -7.00
CA ASN A 177 18.50 3.70 -7.22
C ASN A 177 18.37 3.21 -8.69
N PHE A 178 17.59 3.90 -9.53
CA PHE A 178 17.34 3.54 -10.93
C PHE A 178 18.15 4.36 -11.93
N ILE A 179 18.58 5.57 -11.56
CA ILE A 179 19.40 6.43 -12.43
C ILE A 179 20.70 5.71 -12.79
N ASN A 180 21.34 5.02 -11.84
CA ASN A 180 22.58 4.29 -12.09
C ASN A 180 22.39 3.16 -13.10
N LYS A 181 21.27 2.42 -13.03
CA LYS A 181 20.99 1.33 -13.97
C LYS A 181 20.74 1.82 -15.40
N ASN A 182 19.98 2.92 -15.53
CA ASN A 182 19.75 3.53 -16.84
C ASN A 182 21.02 4.20 -17.40
N ALA A 183 21.94 4.66 -16.56
CA ALA A 183 23.20 5.23 -17.00
C ALA A 183 24.12 4.16 -17.58
N ASP A 184 24.22 2.99 -16.94
CA ASP A 184 24.98 1.85 -17.45
C ASP A 184 24.36 1.33 -18.76
N ASP A 185 23.04 1.20 -18.82
CA ASP A 185 22.32 0.77 -20.04
C ASP A 185 22.46 1.80 -21.18
N ALA A 186 22.41 3.11 -20.86
CA ALA A 186 22.62 4.18 -21.84
C ALA A 186 24.08 4.25 -22.32
N LEU A 187 25.05 4.07 -21.43
CA LEU A 187 26.46 3.97 -21.78
C LEU A 187 26.70 2.77 -22.70
N HIS A 188 26.14 1.60 -22.36
CA HIS A 188 26.21 0.41 -23.22
C HIS A 188 25.58 0.64 -24.60
N ALA A 189 24.45 1.33 -24.68
CA ALA A 189 23.80 1.63 -25.97
C ALA A 189 24.63 2.58 -26.85
N VAL A 190 25.39 3.50 -26.25
CA VAL A 190 26.32 4.38 -26.98
C VAL A 190 27.56 3.60 -27.43
N LEU A 191 28.07 2.70 -26.59
CA LEU A 191 29.27 1.89 -26.89
C LEU A 191 29.01 0.70 -27.83
N GLN A 192 27.75 0.37 -28.12
CA GLN A 192 27.36 -0.64 -29.12
C GLN A 192 27.12 -0.06 -30.52
N MET A 193 27.46 1.22 -30.75
CA MET A 193 27.51 1.81 -32.09
C MET A 193 28.86 1.53 -32.75
N GLU A 194 29.14 0.26 -33.07
CA GLU A 194 30.19 -0.15 -34.02
C GLU A 194 29.64 -1.26 -34.94
#